data_AF-A0A968S9L6-F1
#
_entry.id   AF-A0A968S9L6-F1
#
_cell.length_a   1.000
_cell.length_b   1.000
_cell.length_c   1.000
_cell.angle_alpha   90.00
_cell.angle_beta   90.00
_cell.angle_gamma   90.00
#
_symmetry.space_group_name_H-M   'P 1'
#
loop_
_entity.id
_entity.type
_entity.pdbx_description
1 polymer ?
#
loop_
_entity_poly.entity_id
_entity_poly.type
_entity_poly.pdbx_seq_one_letter_code
_entity_poly.pdbx_strand_id
1 'polypeptide(L)'
;MNSQFRVKFLQHLAKNKSNKGFTLIELLVVVIIVGILAAIALPNLLGQIGKSRETEGKNAIGAVNRGQQAFHVESRGDFADSNVVVDSDETTNIVADSLADAGNALGVVTTEDYYFYSVDTTNGNNPTDVDFAIAEATPIQPEQDGVRDFQAGISALDGGFESGVCQSNTVPDNGTPNVP
;
A
#
# COMPACT_ATOMS: atom_id res chain seq x y z
N MET A 1 -65.43 25.82 -37.19
CA MET A 1 -64.10 25.51 -36.60
C MET A 1 -64.15 25.77 -35.10
N ASN A 2 -63.90 24.74 -34.28
CA ASN A 2 -64.06 24.78 -32.82
C ASN A 2 -63.07 25.75 -32.15
N SER A 3 -63.58 26.86 -31.60
CA SER A 3 -62.77 27.89 -30.91
C SER A 3 -62.15 27.41 -29.59
N GLN A 4 -62.70 26.33 -29.01
CA GLN A 4 -62.22 25.70 -27.77
C GLN A 4 -60.79 25.15 -27.87
N PHE A 5 -60.36 24.75 -29.07
CA PHE A 5 -59.02 24.20 -29.27
C PHE A 5 -57.94 25.29 -29.20
N ARG A 6 -58.26 26.50 -29.69
CA ARG A 6 -57.32 27.62 -29.69
C ARG A 6 -57.09 28.18 -28.29
N VAL A 7 -58.12 28.22 -27.45
CA VAL A 7 -58.00 28.73 -26.09
C VAL A 7 -57.17 27.81 -25.19
N LYS A 8 -57.38 26.47 -25.27
CA LYS A 8 -56.55 25.51 -24.50
C LYS A 8 -55.09 25.47 -24.95
N PHE A 9 -54.82 25.66 -26.25
CA PHE A 9 -53.47 25.75 -26.78
C PHE A 9 -52.73 27.00 -26.29
N LEU A 10 -53.41 28.16 -26.27
CA LEU A 10 -52.87 29.41 -25.74
C LEU A 10 -52.61 29.33 -24.21
N GLN A 11 -53.45 28.62 -23.47
CA GLN A 11 -53.29 28.42 -22.03
C GLN A 11 -52.10 27.50 -21.67
N HIS A 12 -51.69 26.62 -22.59
CA HIS A 12 -50.49 25.78 -22.43
C HIS A 12 -49.20 26.54 -22.75
N LEU A 13 -49.24 27.48 -23.71
CA LEU A 13 -48.11 28.35 -24.06
C LEU A 13 -47.86 29.46 -23.03
N ALA A 14 -48.91 29.96 -22.36
CA ALA A 14 -48.79 30.97 -21.31
C ALA A 14 -48.28 30.41 -19.96
N LYS A 15 -48.15 29.09 -19.83
CA LYS A 15 -47.63 28.44 -18.61
C LYS A 15 -46.11 28.30 -18.67
N ASN A 16 -45.41 29.41 -18.87
CA ASN A 16 -43.98 29.47 -18.59
C ASN A 16 -43.79 29.43 -17.07
N LYS A 17 -43.62 28.21 -16.54
CA LYS A 17 -42.99 28.04 -15.23
C LYS A 17 -41.62 28.74 -15.30
N SER A 18 -41.39 29.67 -14.40
CA SER A 18 -40.09 30.33 -14.23
C SER A 18 -39.04 29.29 -13.86
N ASN A 19 -38.42 28.68 -14.87
CA ASN A 19 -37.22 27.89 -14.68
C ASN A 19 -36.08 28.87 -14.41
N LYS A 20 -35.88 29.21 -13.13
CA LYS A 20 -34.68 29.90 -12.66
C LYS A 20 -33.52 28.92 -12.85
N GLY A 21 -32.87 28.97 -14.02
CA GLY A 21 -31.63 28.24 -14.26
C GLY A 21 -30.49 28.82 -13.44
N PHE A 22 -29.53 27.96 -13.07
CA PHE A 22 -28.26 28.39 -12.47
C PHE A 22 -27.57 29.39 -13.39
N THR A 23 -27.07 30.48 -12.84
CA THR A 23 -26.27 31.44 -13.61
C THR A 23 -24.85 30.90 -13.82
N LEU A 24 -24.23 31.21 -14.96
CA LEU A 24 -22.83 30.84 -15.20
C LEU A 24 -21.88 31.43 -14.16
N ILE A 25 -22.21 32.61 -13.63
CA ILE A 25 -21.41 33.27 -12.60
C ILE A 25 -21.49 32.55 -11.24
N GLU A 26 -22.65 32.00 -10.87
CA GLU A 26 -22.78 31.19 -9.65
C GLU A 26 -21.91 29.94 -9.73
N LEU A 27 -21.90 29.25 -10.87
CA LEU A 27 -21.05 28.08 -11.06
C LEU A 27 -19.55 28.48 -11.04
N LEU A 28 -19.20 29.61 -11.68
CA LEU A 28 -17.82 30.09 -11.73
C LEU A 28 -17.24 30.39 -10.34
N VAL A 29 -17.99 31.05 -9.47
CA VAL A 29 -17.52 31.35 -8.10
C VAL A 29 -17.35 30.06 -7.30
N VAL A 30 -18.25 29.07 -7.47
CA VAL A 30 -18.16 27.79 -6.76
C VAL A 30 -16.88 27.04 -7.14
N VAL A 31 -16.56 26.93 -8.43
CA VAL A 31 -15.33 26.23 -8.85
C VAL A 31 -14.06 26.95 -8.41
N ILE A 32 -14.09 28.28 -8.30
CA ILE A 32 -12.97 29.06 -7.75
C ILE A 32 -12.76 28.70 -6.27
N ILE A 33 -13.83 28.69 -5.46
CA ILE A 33 -13.74 28.35 -4.04
C ILE A 33 -13.26 26.91 -3.86
N VAL A 34 -13.84 25.95 -4.60
CA VAL A 34 -13.40 24.54 -4.56
C VAL A 34 -11.95 24.39 -5.02
N GLY A 35 -11.52 25.15 -6.02
CA GLY A 35 -10.14 25.16 -6.50
C GLY A 35 -9.14 25.62 -5.43
N ILE A 36 -9.45 26.68 -4.69
CA ILE A 36 -8.61 27.18 -3.59
C ILE A 36 -8.53 26.15 -2.46
N LEU A 37 -9.67 25.54 -2.09
CA LEU A 37 -9.71 24.51 -1.05
C LEU A 37 -8.90 23.27 -1.47
N ALA A 38 -9.06 22.82 -2.71
CA ALA A 38 -8.33 21.67 -3.25
C ALA A 38 -6.81 21.91 -3.27
N ALA A 39 -6.36 23.11 -3.65
CA ALA A 39 -4.94 23.44 -3.69
C ALA A 39 -4.24 23.31 -2.33
N ILE A 40 -4.93 23.61 -1.23
CA ILE A 40 -4.38 23.50 0.13
C ILE A 40 -4.55 22.08 0.68
N ALA A 41 -5.70 21.44 0.41
CA ALA A 41 -6.03 20.14 0.98
C ALA A 41 -5.26 18.98 0.32
N LEU A 42 -5.07 19.02 -0.99
CA LEU A 42 -4.48 17.93 -1.76
C LEU A 42 -3.05 17.56 -1.36
N PRO A 43 -2.08 18.49 -1.17
CA PRO A 43 -0.73 18.10 -0.75
C PRO A 43 -0.71 17.44 0.64
N ASN A 44 -1.56 17.88 1.57
CA ASN A 44 -1.68 17.27 2.89
C ASN A 44 -2.27 15.85 2.79
N LEU A 45 -3.29 15.66 1.95
CA LEU A 45 -3.88 14.35 1.72
C LEU A 45 -2.86 13.36 1.13
N LEU A 46 -2.08 13.76 0.12
CA LEU A 46 -1.04 12.92 -0.47
C LEU A 46 0.01 12.49 0.58
N GLY A 47 0.45 13.42 1.44
CA GLY A 47 1.37 13.09 2.53
C GLY A 47 0.78 12.15 3.59
N GLN A 48 -0.54 12.21 3.84
CA GLN A 48 -1.22 11.28 4.74
C GLN A 48 -1.33 9.88 4.15
N ILE A 49 -1.58 9.78 2.84
CA ILE A 49 -1.62 8.48 2.13
C ILE A 49 -0.25 7.79 2.21
N GLY A 50 0.85 8.51 1.93
CA GLY A 50 2.20 7.95 2.05
C GLY A 50 2.52 7.43 3.45
N LYS A 51 2.15 8.19 4.50
CA LYS A 51 2.31 7.75 5.90
C LYS A 51 1.47 6.52 6.25
N SER A 52 0.27 6.41 5.68
CA SER A 52 -0.59 5.23 5.85
C SER A 52 0.09 4.00 5.27
N ARG A 53 0.63 4.12 4.05
CA ARG A 53 1.38 3.05 3.38
C ARG A 53 2.63 2.65 4.16
N GLU A 54 3.40 3.62 4.66
CA GLU A 54 4.55 3.34 5.53
C GLU A 54 4.15 2.56 6.80
N THR A 55 3.01 2.93 7.40
CA THR A 55 2.51 2.24 8.59
C THR A 55 2.12 0.80 8.27
N GLU A 56 1.54 0.55 7.10
CA GLU A 56 1.19 -0.77 6.61
C GLU A 56 2.42 -1.65 6.40
N GLY A 57 3.43 -1.15 5.66
CA GLY A 57 4.71 -1.85 5.46
C GLY A 57 5.39 -2.21 6.77
N LYS A 58 5.47 -1.25 7.70
CA LYS A 58 6.03 -1.46 9.05
C LYS A 58 5.26 -2.52 9.85
N ASN A 59 3.93 -2.50 9.79
CA ASN A 59 3.09 -3.44 10.53
C ASN A 59 3.22 -4.86 9.97
N ALA A 60 3.24 -5.00 8.64
CA ALA A 60 3.42 -6.26 7.94
C ALA A 60 4.77 -6.89 8.28
N ILE A 61 5.87 -6.14 8.15
CA ILE A 61 7.22 -6.62 8.49
C ILE A 61 7.37 -6.92 9.98
N GLY A 62 6.76 -6.10 10.85
CA GLY A 62 6.72 -6.40 12.27
C GLY A 62 5.94 -7.69 12.59
N ALA A 63 4.90 -8.02 11.82
CA ALA A 63 4.16 -9.27 11.95
C ALA A 63 4.99 -10.47 11.48
N VAL A 64 5.67 -10.35 10.33
CA VAL A 64 6.60 -11.37 9.82
C VAL A 64 7.70 -11.65 10.84
N ASN A 65 8.34 -10.61 11.39
CA ASN A 65 9.37 -10.77 12.41
C ASN A 65 8.84 -11.53 13.63
N ARG A 66 7.69 -11.13 14.19
CA ARG A 66 7.05 -11.86 15.31
C ARG A 66 6.73 -13.32 14.95
N GLY A 67 6.29 -13.57 13.73
CA GLY A 67 6.07 -14.93 13.20
C GLY A 67 7.36 -15.74 13.23
N GLN A 68 8.49 -15.17 12.79
CA GLN A 68 9.80 -15.81 12.84
C GLN A 68 10.23 -16.11 14.29
N GLN A 69 9.94 -15.21 15.25
CA GLN A 69 10.21 -15.47 16.67
C GLN A 69 9.44 -16.69 17.18
N ALA A 70 8.14 -16.77 16.86
CA ALA A 70 7.29 -17.86 17.26
C ALA A 70 7.74 -19.19 16.63
N PHE A 71 8.01 -19.16 15.32
CA PHE A 71 8.46 -20.32 14.57
C PHE A 71 9.80 -20.85 15.09
N HIS A 72 10.76 -19.98 15.40
CA HIS A 72 12.06 -20.38 15.94
C HIS A 72 11.95 -21.15 17.26
N VAL A 73 11.06 -20.72 18.14
CA VAL A 73 10.80 -21.41 19.42
C VAL A 73 10.10 -22.75 19.21
N GLU A 74 9.20 -22.85 18.23
CA GLU A 74 8.42 -24.06 17.95
C GLU A 74 9.24 -25.12 17.19
N SER A 75 10.08 -24.67 16.25
CA SER A 75 10.89 -25.50 15.35
C SER A 75 12.28 -25.84 15.89
N ARG A 76 12.51 -25.68 17.20
CA ARG A 76 13.77 -26.03 17.89
C ARG A 76 15.01 -25.31 17.36
N GLY A 77 14.88 -24.05 16.94
CA GLY A 77 16.00 -23.20 16.56
C GLY A 77 16.08 -22.83 15.08
N ASP A 78 15.21 -23.36 14.23
CA ASP A 78 15.19 -23.02 12.80
C ASP A 78 14.30 -21.79 12.52
N PHE A 79 14.70 -20.95 11.56
CA PHE A 79 13.82 -19.92 10.99
C PHE A 79 13.09 -20.43 9.76
N ALA A 80 11.91 -19.87 9.48
CA ALA A 80 11.15 -20.26 8.30
C ALA A 80 11.74 -19.56 7.07
N ASP A 81 12.33 -20.35 6.17
CA ASP A 81 12.75 -19.87 4.87
C ASP A 81 11.52 -19.55 4.01
N SER A 82 11.54 -18.39 3.36
CA SER A 82 10.59 -18.04 2.32
C SER A 82 11.36 -17.88 1.03
N ASN A 83 11.65 -18.99 0.34
CA ASN A 83 11.97 -18.91 -1.08
C ASN A 83 10.73 -18.42 -1.83
N VAL A 84 10.59 -17.09 -1.90
CA VAL A 84 9.57 -16.38 -2.68
C VAL A 84 9.98 -16.49 -4.14
N VAL A 85 9.36 -17.40 -4.89
CA VAL A 85 9.39 -17.35 -6.35
C VAL A 85 8.36 -16.32 -6.78
N VAL A 86 8.83 -15.13 -7.17
CA VAL A 86 8.00 -14.10 -7.78
C VAL A 86 7.66 -14.55 -9.21
N ASP A 87 6.43 -15.01 -9.44
CA ASP A 87 5.88 -15.04 -10.80
C ASP A 87 5.18 -13.70 -11.07
N SER A 88 5.56 -13.07 -12.17
CA SER A 88 5.33 -11.65 -12.47
C SER A 88 3.93 -11.31 -12.98
N ASP A 89 2.93 -12.16 -12.74
CA ASP A 89 1.55 -11.93 -13.16
C ASP A 89 0.57 -12.37 -12.07
N GLU A 90 -0.27 -11.42 -11.64
CA GLU A 90 -1.42 -11.58 -10.73
C GLU A 90 -1.14 -11.64 -9.21
N THR A 91 -1.46 -10.54 -8.51
CA THR A 91 -1.83 -10.46 -7.07
C THR A 91 -1.31 -11.61 -6.21
N THR A 92 -0.01 -11.61 -6.00
CA THR A 92 0.66 -12.52 -5.10
C THR A 92 0.36 -12.09 -3.66
N ASN A 93 -0.73 -12.65 -3.11
CA ASN A 93 -0.63 -13.18 -1.75
C ASN A 93 0.70 -13.94 -1.65
N ILE A 94 1.33 -14.00 -0.48
CA ILE A 94 2.35 -15.01 -0.21
C ILE A 94 1.71 -16.40 -0.51
N VAL A 95 1.76 -16.85 -1.76
CA VAL A 95 1.47 -18.20 -2.20
C VAL A 95 2.87 -18.73 -2.43
N ALA A 96 3.43 -19.45 -1.48
CA ALA A 96 3.10 -20.86 -1.36
C ALA A 96 3.35 -21.69 -2.63
N ASP A 97 4.09 -21.17 -3.61
CA ASP A 97 4.53 -21.96 -4.76
C ASP A 97 5.98 -22.49 -4.64
N SER A 98 6.37 -22.78 -3.40
CA SER A 98 7.04 -24.04 -3.06
C SER A 98 6.42 -24.73 -1.82
N LEU A 99 5.24 -24.26 -1.38
CA LEU A 99 4.57 -24.71 -0.16
C LEU A 99 3.39 -25.65 -0.45
N ALA A 100 3.44 -26.40 -1.55
CA ALA A 100 2.51 -27.51 -1.77
C ALA A 100 2.63 -28.64 -0.71
N ASP A 101 3.48 -28.50 0.31
CA ASP A 101 3.48 -29.36 1.50
C ASP A 101 3.74 -28.66 2.86
N ALA A 102 3.77 -27.31 2.92
CA ALA A 102 4.00 -26.60 4.19
C ALA A 102 3.07 -25.38 4.31
N GLY A 103 1.90 -25.59 4.91
CA GLY A 103 0.99 -24.48 5.23
C GLY A 103 1.74 -23.33 5.91
N ASN A 104 1.45 -22.08 5.50
CA ASN A 104 2.05 -20.83 5.96
C ASN A 104 2.71 -20.94 7.36
N ALA A 105 4.01 -21.23 7.39
CA ALA A 105 4.73 -21.59 8.61
C ALA A 105 4.75 -20.45 9.63
N LEU A 106 4.62 -19.20 9.17
CA LEU A 106 4.59 -18.01 10.01
C LEU A 106 3.17 -17.60 10.43
N GLY A 107 2.13 -18.12 9.77
CA GLY A 107 0.75 -17.69 9.97
C GLY A 107 0.49 -16.21 9.64
N VAL A 108 1.38 -15.56 8.87
CA VAL A 108 1.29 -14.15 8.48
C VAL A 108 0.87 -14.05 7.02
N VAL A 109 -0.09 -13.18 6.72
CA VAL A 109 -0.51 -12.86 5.35
C VAL A 109 -0.15 -11.41 5.08
N THR A 110 0.64 -11.16 4.04
CA THR A 110 0.92 -9.82 3.52
C THR A 110 0.35 -9.71 2.10
N THR A 111 -0.13 -8.52 1.73
CA THR A 111 -0.65 -8.23 0.40
C THR A 111 0.29 -7.27 -0.31
N GLU A 112 0.57 -7.52 -1.59
CA GLU A 112 1.48 -6.70 -2.40
C GLU A 112 0.79 -5.48 -3.03
N ASP A 113 0.02 -4.73 -2.23
CA ASP A 113 -0.69 -3.55 -2.73
C ASP A 113 0.25 -2.34 -2.88
N TYR A 114 1.26 -2.24 -2.01
CA TYR A 114 2.22 -1.11 -1.97
C TYR A 114 3.68 -1.54 -1.79
N TYR A 115 3.91 -2.75 -1.31
CA TYR A 115 5.23 -3.30 -0.98
C TYR A 115 5.36 -4.72 -1.49
N PHE A 116 6.55 -5.06 -1.99
CA PHE A 116 7.00 -6.44 -2.12
C PHE A 116 7.61 -6.89 -0.80
N TYR A 117 7.38 -8.15 -0.44
CA TYR A 117 7.89 -8.73 0.79
C TYR A 117 8.81 -9.91 0.48
N SER A 118 9.98 -9.93 1.08
CA SER A 118 10.89 -11.08 1.04
C SER A 118 11.32 -11.47 2.44
N VAL A 119 11.63 -12.76 2.63
CA VAL A 119 12.32 -13.23 3.83
C VAL A 119 13.54 -14.01 3.39
N ASP A 120 14.68 -13.63 3.91
CA ASP A 120 15.95 -14.33 3.72
C ASP A 120 16.41 -14.90 5.06
N THR A 121 16.55 -16.22 5.13
CA THR A 121 17.11 -16.94 6.29
C THR A 121 18.54 -17.42 6.03
N THR A 122 19.18 -16.95 4.95
CA THR A 122 20.53 -17.33 4.57
C THR A 122 21.52 -16.18 4.84
N ASN A 123 22.58 -16.46 5.59
CA ASN A 123 23.74 -15.58 5.60
C ASN A 123 24.51 -15.80 4.30
N GLY A 124 24.21 -14.99 3.26
CA GLY A 124 24.98 -14.88 2.00
C GLY A 124 25.79 -16.13 1.62
N ASN A 125 25.19 -17.05 0.87
CA ASN A 125 25.81 -18.26 0.32
C ASN A 125 26.37 -19.30 1.31
N ASN A 126 26.27 -19.13 2.64
CA ASN A 126 26.77 -20.12 3.60
C ASN A 126 25.61 -20.77 4.41
N PRO A 127 25.14 -21.97 4.02
CA PRO A 127 23.93 -22.60 4.57
C PRO A 127 24.07 -23.15 6.00
N THR A 128 25.17 -22.85 6.70
CA THR A 128 25.47 -23.38 8.04
C THR A 128 25.18 -22.39 9.17
N ASP A 129 24.92 -21.11 8.87
CA ASP A 129 24.58 -20.08 9.87
C ASP A 129 23.10 -19.70 9.73
N VAL A 130 22.22 -20.58 10.23
CA VAL A 130 20.75 -20.37 10.31
C VAL A 130 20.34 -19.53 11.53
N ASP A 131 21.27 -18.80 12.13
CA ASP A 131 21.06 -18.05 13.37
C ASP A 131 20.43 -16.67 13.13
N PHE A 132 19.93 -16.39 11.91
CA PHE A 132 19.29 -15.12 11.57
C PHE A 132 18.20 -15.27 10.50
N ALA A 133 17.17 -14.42 10.59
CA ALA A 133 16.22 -14.17 9.50
C ALA A 133 16.03 -12.67 9.27
N ILE A 134 16.00 -12.28 8.00
CA ILE A 134 15.73 -10.92 7.54
C ILE A 134 14.40 -10.95 6.80
N ALA A 135 13.50 -10.03 7.12
CA ALA A 135 12.34 -9.73 6.31
C ALA A 135 12.48 -8.32 5.75
N GLU A 136 12.26 -8.15 4.44
CA GLU A 136 12.32 -6.85 3.78
C GLU A 136 10.98 -6.50 3.16
N ALA A 137 10.59 -5.23 3.27
CA ALA A 137 9.49 -4.64 2.53
C ALA A 137 10.03 -3.52 1.67
N THR A 138 10.02 -3.75 0.36
CA THR A 138 10.45 -2.79 -0.66
C THR A 138 9.23 -2.21 -1.37
N PRO A 139 9.05 -0.88 -1.43
CA PRO A 139 7.90 -0.26 -2.06
C PRO A 139 7.92 -0.50 -3.57
N ILE A 140 6.74 -0.70 -4.16
CA ILE A 140 6.58 -0.99 -5.59
C ILE A 140 6.90 0.27 -6.44
N GLN A 141 6.51 1.46 -5.95
CA GLN A 141 6.70 2.74 -6.63
C GLN A 141 7.18 3.84 -5.65
N PRO A 142 8.43 3.74 -5.14
CA PRO A 142 8.94 4.61 -4.07
C PRO A 142 8.87 6.11 -4.39
N GLU A 143 9.19 6.49 -5.63
CA GLU A 143 9.29 7.90 -6.05
C GLU A 143 7.92 8.60 -6.17
N GLN A 144 6.87 7.87 -6.53
CA GLN A 144 5.52 8.44 -6.70
C GLN A 144 4.82 8.64 -5.36
N ASP A 145 5.14 7.77 -4.41
CA ASP A 145 4.45 7.70 -3.13
C ASP A 145 5.23 8.35 -1.99
N GLY A 146 6.55 8.55 -2.17
CA GLY A 146 7.43 9.10 -1.15
C GLY A 146 7.62 8.18 0.06
N VAL A 147 7.56 6.87 -0.19
CA VAL A 147 7.49 5.81 0.83
C VAL A 147 8.85 5.12 0.96
N ARG A 148 9.22 4.74 2.19
CA ARG A 148 10.55 4.17 2.52
C ARG A 148 10.52 2.65 2.68
N ASP A 149 11.69 2.03 2.50
CA ASP A 149 11.91 0.61 2.80
C ASP A 149 11.82 0.33 4.30
N PHE A 150 11.40 -0.89 4.60
CA PHE A 150 11.48 -1.46 5.94
C PHE A 150 12.24 -2.78 5.90
N GLN A 151 13.01 -3.02 6.94
CA GLN A 151 13.64 -4.31 7.14
C GLN A 151 13.42 -4.70 8.60
N ALA A 152 13.22 -5.99 8.85
CA ALA A 152 13.27 -6.53 10.19
C ALA A 152 14.22 -7.70 10.24
N GLY A 153 15.04 -7.71 11.27
CA GLY A 153 15.99 -8.78 11.54
C GLY A 153 15.67 -9.44 12.86
N ILE A 154 15.95 -10.73 12.94
CA ILE A 154 15.84 -11.54 14.13
C ILE A 154 17.00 -12.52 14.15
N SER A 155 17.87 -12.43 15.15
CA SER A 155 19.00 -13.35 15.37
C SER A 155 18.86 -14.12 16.67
N ALA A 156 19.34 -15.36 16.64
CA ALA A 156 19.45 -16.21 17.82
C ALA A 156 20.85 -16.85 17.85
N LEU A 157 21.79 -16.24 18.58
CA LEU A 157 23.14 -16.75 18.77
C LEU A 157 23.40 -17.02 20.25
N ASP A 158 24.04 -18.16 20.55
CA ASP A 158 24.48 -18.53 21.91
C ASP A 158 23.37 -18.47 22.99
N GLY A 159 22.11 -18.72 22.58
CA GLY A 159 20.94 -18.67 23.47
C GLY A 159 20.45 -17.24 23.81
N GLY A 160 21.06 -16.21 23.22
CA GLY A 160 20.55 -14.85 23.19
C GLY A 160 19.64 -14.63 21.98
N PHE A 161 18.62 -13.80 22.13
CA PHE A 161 17.66 -13.49 21.08
C PHE A 161 17.58 -11.99 20.86
N GLU A 162 17.92 -11.54 19.65
CA GLU A 162 17.88 -10.13 19.26
C GLU A 162 16.91 -9.95 18.10
N SER A 163 16.14 -8.86 18.13
CA SER A 163 15.19 -8.57 17.07
C SER A 163 14.98 -7.08 16.93
N GLY A 164 14.85 -6.61 15.69
CA GLY A 164 14.64 -5.21 15.39
C GLY A 164 13.85 -5.01 14.10
N VAL A 165 13.18 -3.87 14.02
CA VAL A 165 12.61 -3.34 12.77
C VAL A 165 13.29 -2.01 12.51
N CYS A 166 13.95 -1.89 11.37
CA CYS A 166 14.57 -0.67 10.88
C CYS A 166 13.78 -0.11 9.70
N GLN A 167 13.94 1.18 9.50
CA GLN A 167 13.39 1.91 8.37
C GLN A 167 14.54 2.59 7.66
N SER A 168 14.53 2.60 6.33
CA SER A 168 15.52 3.36 5.56
C SER A 168 15.43 4.86 5.90
N ASN A 169 16.58 5.53 5.86
CA ASN A 169 16.66 6.99 6.06
C ASN A 169 16.30 7.75 4.78
N THR A 170 16.23 7.06 3.64
CA THR A 170 15.97 7.65 2.32
C THR A 170 14.83 6.91 1.63
N VAL A 171 14.12 7.63 0.76
CA VAL A 171 13.24 6.99 -0.22
C VAL A 171 14.14 6.30 -1.26
N PRO A 172 13.89 5.04 -1.63
CA PRO A 172 14.66 4.35 -2.66
C PRO A 172 14.51 5.07 -4.01
N ASP A 173 15.62 5.40 -4.65
CA ASP A 173 15.62 5.88 -6.04
C ASP A 173 15.55 4.65 -6.96
N ASN A 174 14.75 4.68 -8.03
CA ASN A 174 14.58 3.55 -8.96
C ASN A 174 15.81 3.36 -9.88
N GLY A 175 17.02 3.53 -9.35
CA GLY A 175 18.27 3.40 -10.09
C GLY A 175 18.66 4.62 -10.92
N THR A 176 18.10 5.82 -10.69
CA THR A 176 18.74 7.02 -11.22
C THR A 176 20.07 7.24 -10.49
N PRO A 177 21.21 7.31 -11.20
CA PRO A 177 22.46 7.64 -10.57
C PRO A 177 22.31 9.04 -9.97
N ASN A 178 22.48 9.11 -8.66
CA ASN A 178 22.59 10.33 -7.87
C ASN A 178 23.47 11.33 -8.63
N VAL A 179 22.87 12.33 -9.28
CA VAL A 179 23.62 13.37 -10.00
C VAL A 179 24.12 14.34 -8.93
N PRO A 180 25.44 14.62 -8.89
CA PRO A 180 26.07 15.42 -7.82
C PRO A 180 25.59 16.87 -7.75
#